data_AF-A0A556MLK7-F1
#
_entry.id   AF-A0A556MLK7-F1
#
_cell.length_a   1.000
_cell.length_b   1.000
_cell.length_c   1.000
_cell.angle_alpha   90.00
_cell.angle_beta   90.00
_cell.angle_gamma   90.00
#
_symmetry.space_group_name_H-M   'P 1'
#
loop_
_entity.id
_entity.type
_entity.pdbx_description
1 polymer ?
#
loop_
_entity_poly.entity_id
_entity_poly.type
_entity_poly.pdbx_seq_one_letter_code
_entity_poly.pdbx_strand_id
1 'polypeptide(L)' 'MMNNKFQNISDAYQLVSGARIKGKKQDEIFELGEYDANKRGYTVYPVDNGVRYDDFSVVVAEKELKNNFLIEVIKASIAA' A
#
# COMPACT_ATOMS: atom_id res chain seq x y z
N MET A 1 -3.22 -0.14 24.30
CA MET A 1 -3.39 -1.05 23.14
C MET A 1 -2.87 -0.33 21.91
N MET A 2 -1.84 -0.86 21.23
CA MET A 2 -1.21 -0.18 20.10
C MET A 2 -2.16 -0.20 18.89
N ASN A 3 -2.63 0.97 18.51
CA ASN A 3 -3.53 1.21 17.39
C ASN A 3 -2.71 1.24 16.10
N ASN A 4 -2.03 0.13 15.76
CA ASN A 4 -1.25 0.06 14.52
C ASN A 4 -2.23 -0.03 13.35
N LYS A 5 -2.52 1.13 12.75
CA LYS A 5 -3.28 1.23 11.50
C LYS A 5 -2.63 0.46 10.35
N PHE A 6 -1.37 0.05 10.48
CA PHE A 6 -0.62 -0.66 9.46
C PHE A 6 -0.10 -2.01 9.98
N GLN A 7 -0.10 -3.03 9.12
CA GLN A 7 0.35 -4.39 9.41
C GLN A 7 1.29 -4.92 8.32
N ASN A 8 1.98 -6.02 8.59
CA ASN A 8 2.78 -6.67 7.55
C ASN A 8 1.89 -7.16 6.40
N ILE A 9 2.40 -7.05 5.18
CA ILE A 9 1.79 -7.68 4.01
C ILE A 9 2.21 -9.15 4.01
N SER A 10 1.33 -10.02 4.50
CA SER A 10 1.53 -11.48 4.53
C SER A 10 0.96 -12.18 3.31
N ASP A 11 0.01 -11.56 2.62
CA ASP A 11 -0.69 -12.13 1.48
C ASP A 11 -0.77 -11.13 0.32
N ALA A 12 -0.63 -11.61 -0.92
CA ALA A 12 -0.82 -10.81 -2.12
C ALA A 12 -2.25 -10.29 -2.26
N TYR A 13 -3.26 -11.00 -1.73
CA TYR A 13 -4.65 -10.53 -1.75
C TYR A 13 -4.89 -9.24 -0.96
N GLN A 14 -3.94 -8.83 -0.11
CA GLN A 14 -4.00 -7.54 0.58
C GLN A 14 -3.64 -6.37 -0.37
N LEU A 15 -2.90 -6.64 -1.44
CA LEU A 15 -2.41 -5.64 -2.39
C LEU A 15 -3.51 -5.26 -3.39
N VAL A 16 -4.52 -4.56 -2.91
CA VAL A 16 -5.65 -4.06 -3.72
C VAL A 16 -5.44 -2.60 -4.09
N SER A 17 -5.97 -2.19 -5.25
CA SER A 17 -5.97 -0.79 -5.65
C SER A 17 -6.69 0.08 -4.60
N GLY A 18 -6.13 1.24 -4.30
CA GLY A 18 -6.60 2.15 -3.25
C GLY A 18 -6.10 1.81 -1.85
N ALA A 19 -5.43 0.66 -1.64
CA ALA A 19 -4.86 0.35 -0.33
C ALA A 19 -3.67 1.26 -0.02
N ARG A 20 -3.61 1.77 1.22
CA ARG A 20 -2.50 2.60 1.69
C ARG A 20 -1.39 1.73 2.25
N ILE A 21 -0.16 2.04 1.89
CA ILE A 21 1.04 1.38 2.38
C ILE A 21 2.02 2.41 2.94
N LYS A 22 2.93 1.98 3.82
CA LYS A 22 4.07 2.77 4.26
C LYS A 22 5.32 1.92 4.37
N GLY A 23 6.49 2.54 4.27
CA GLY A 23 7.74 1.84 4.54
C GLY A 23 7.78 1.30 5.97
N LYS A 24 8.47 0.18 6.19
CA LYS A 24 8.73 -0.32 7.56
C LYS A 24 9.64 0.60 8.37
N LYS A 25 10.44 1.43 7.68
CA LYS A 25 11.43 2.33 8.26
C LYS A 25 11.13 3.81 8.01
N GLN A 26 10.11 4.12 7.21
CA GLN A 26 9.75 5.49 6.89
C GLN A 26 8.25 5.73 7.13
N ASP A 27 7.87 7.00 7.20
CA ASP A 27 6.50 7.40 7.53
C ASP A 27 5.69 7.89 6.32
N GLU A 28 6.32 8.05 5.16
CA GLU A 28 5.62 8.39 3.92
C GLU A 28 4.57 7.31 3.59
N ILE A 29 3.37 7.80 3.25
CA ILE A 29 2.27 6.96 2.83
C ILE A 29 2.20 6.95 1.31
N PHE A 30 1.92 5.78 0.76
CA PHE A 30 1.64 5.60 -0.65
C PHE A 30 0.29 4.90 -0.82
N GLU A 31 -0.38 5.16 -1.93
CA GLU A 31 -1.56 4.43 -2.36
C GLU A 31 -1.18 3.45 -3.47
N LEU A 32 -1.63 2.20 -3.35
CA LEU A 32 -1.48 1.19 -4.38
C LEU A 32 -2.42 1.47 -5.55
N GLY A 33 -1.87 1.43 -6.76
CA GLY A 33 -2.61 1.45 -8.01
C GLY A 33 -2.75 0.07 -8.62
N GLU A 34 -2.81 0.05 -9.95
CA GLU A 34 -2.97 -1.18 -10.73
C GLU A 34 -1.73 -2.08 -10.69
N TYR A 35 -1.98 -3.38 -10.80
CA TYR A 35 -0.95 -4.39 -10.99
C TYR A 35 -0.45 -4.39 -12.44
N ASP A 36 0.86 -4.25 -12.62
CA ASP A 36 1.53 -4.42 -13.90
C ASP A 36 2.13 -5.83 -13.99
N ALA A 37 1.53 -6.67 -14.82
CA ALA A 37 1.97 -8.05 -15.04
C ALA A 37 3.36 -8.17 -15.70
N ASN A 38 3.73 -7.21 -16.56
CA ASN A 38 5.03 -7.21 -17.23
C ASN A 38 6.16 -6.89 -16.25
N LYS A 39 5.87 -6.09 -15.22
CA LYS A 39 6.81 -5.71 -14.16
C LYS A 39 6.68 -6.53 -12.88
N ARG A 40 5.64 -7.37 -12.78
CA ARG A 40 5.30 -8.19 -11.61
C ARG A 40 5.24 -7.34 -10.33
N GLY A 41 4.56 -6.21 -10.42
CA GLY A 41 4.54 -5.20 -9.38
C GLY A 41 3.29 -4.33 -9.46
N TYR A 42 3.19 -3.41 -8.53
CA TYR A 42 2.07 -2.47 -8.43
C TYR A 42 2.60 -1.07 -8.62
N THR A 43 1.80 -0.24 -9.30
CA THR A 43 2.04 1.21 -9.30
C THR A 43 1.77 1.72 -7.89
N VAL A 44 2.59 2.63 -7.38
CA VAL A 44 2.36 3.31 -6.10
C VAL A 44 2.44 4.83 -6.29
N TYR A 45 1.53 5.52 -5.64
CA TYR A 45 1.39 6.97 -5.70
C TYR A 45 1.64 7.56 -4.32
N PRO A 46 2.45 8.61 -4.17
CA PRO A 46 2.63 9.25 -2.88
C PRO A 46 1.33 9.90 -2.41
N VAL A 47 1.08 9.84 -1.11
CA VAL A 47 -0.07 10.47 -0.46
C VAL A 47 0.45 11.41 0.62
N ASP A 48 0.12 12.69 0.53
CA ASP A 48 0.40 13.68 1.57
C ASP A 48 -0.87 14.36 2.01
N ASN A 49 -1.05 14.54 3.32
CA ASN A 49 -2.25 15.14 3.92
C ASN A 49 -3.59 14.56 3.39
N GLY A 50 -3.59 13.28 3.00
CA GLY A 50 -4.75 12.59 2.43
C GLY A 50 -5.01 12.82 0.94
N VAL A 51 -4.15 13.58 0.26
CA VAL A 51 -4.20 13.85 -1.17
C VAL A 51 -3.18 12.96 -1.88
N ARG A 52 -3.63 12.21 -2.88
CA ARG A 52 -2.78 11.41 -3.77
C ARG A 52 -2.24 12.30 -4.89
N TYR A 53 -0.95 12.18 -5.18
CA TYR A 53 -0.36 12.83 -6.36
C TYR A 53 -0.25 11.83 -7.50
N ASP A 54 -0.86 12.17 -8.64
CA ASP A 54 -0.90 11.33 -9.85
C ASP A 54 0.18 11.70 -10.88
N ASP A 55 0.87 12.83 -10.69
CA ASP A 55 1.97 13.31 -11.55
C ASP A 55 3.29 12.56 -11.33
N PHE A 56 3.41 11.88 -10.19
CA PHE A 56 4.53 11.02 -9.85
C PHE A 56 4.04 9.65 -9.40
N SER A 57 4.58 8.61 -10.03
CA SER A 57 4.36 7.23 -9.62
C SER A 57 5.59 6.38 -9.86
N VAL A 58 5.69 5.30 -9.10
CA VAL A 58 6.73 4.30 -9.29
C VAL A 58 6.10 2.92 -9.31
N VAL A 59 6.70 2.00 -10.05
CA VAL A 59 6.30 0.58 -10.03
C VAL A 59 7.17 -0.14 -9.01
N VAL A 60 6.55 -0.77 -8.03
CA VAL A 60 7.23 -1.54 -6.97
C VAL A 60 6.88 -3.01 -7.13
N ALA A 61 7.90 -3.85 -7.21
CA ALA A 61 7.72 -5.29 -7.32
C ALA A 61 6.99 -5.86 -6.09
N GLU A 62 6.15 -6.89 -6.30
CA GLU A 62 5.37 -7.51 -5.21
C GLU A 62 6.26 -8.00 -4.05
N LYS A 63 7.43 -8.56 -4.38
CA LYS A 63 8.41 -9.01 -3.38
C LYS A 63 8.91 -7.86 -2.51
N GLU A 64 9.15 -6.69 -3.09
CA GLU A 64 9.61 -5.51 -2.36
C GLU A 64 8.51 -4.97 -1.45
N LEU A 65 7.26 -4.96 -1.91
CA LEU A 65 6.10 -4.61 -1.09
C LEU A 65 6.02 -5.48 0.16
N LYS A 66 6.06 -6.81 -0.01
CA LYS A 66 6.00 -7.79 1.11
C LYS A 66 7.15 -7.64 2.11
N ASN A 67 8.35 -7.37 1.61
CA ASN A 67 9.55 -7.33 2.46
C ASN A 67 9.73 -5.99 3.17
N ASN A 68 9.41 -4.88 2.52
CA ASN A 68 9.82 -3.54 2.97
C ASN A 68 8.67 -2.64 3.41
N PHE A 69 7.42 -3.00 3.12
CA PHE A 69 6.26 -2.17 3.41
C PHE A 69 5.30 -2.80 4.42
N LEU A 70 4.47 -1.95 5.01
CA LEU A 70 3.30 -2.28 5.80
C LEU A 70 2.06 -1.77 5.06
N ILE A 71 0.93 -2.42 5.24
CA ILE A 71 -0.35 -2.07 4.60
C ILE A 71 -1.39 -1.68 5.64
N GLU A 72 -2.23 -0.69 5.30
CA GLU A 72 -3.28 -0.20 6.18
C GLU A 72 -4.31 -1.30 6.43
N VAL A 73 -4.68 -1.47 7.70
CA VAL A 73 -5.74 -2.37 8.13
C VAL A 73 -7.06 -1.70 7.82
N ILE A 74 -7.62 -1.99 6.64
CA ILE A 74 -9.00 -1.66 6.34
C ILE A 74 -9.86 -2.61 7.17
N LYS A 75 -10.35 -2.16 8.33
CA LYS A 75 -11.47 -2.84 8.99
C LYS A 75 -12.63 -2.73 8.01
N ALA A 76 -12.93 -3.82 7.30
CA ALA A 76 -14.18 -3.94 6.59
C ALA A 76 -15.28 -3.64 7.63
N SER A 77 -15.88 -2.45 7.58
CA SER A 77 -17.16 -2.26 8.22
C SER A 77 -18.08 -3.18 7.44
N ILE A 78 -18.42 -4.32 8.03
CA ILE A 78 -19.53 -5.14 7.56
C ILE A 78 -20.73 -4.19 7.66
N ALA A 79 -21.09 -3.58 6.53
CA ALA A 79 -22.34 -2.86 6.43
C ALA A 79 -23.44 -3.92 6.63
N ALA A 80 -24.15 -3.79 7.75
CA ALA A 80 -25.25 -4.66 8.13
C ALA A 80 -26.46 -4.47 7.21
#